data_AF-A0A0G0JN58-F1
#
_entry.id   AF-A0A0G0JN58-F1
#
_cell.length_a   1.000
_cell.length_b   1.000
_cell.length_c   1.000
_cell.angle_alpha   90.00
_cell.angle_beta   90.00
_cell.angle_gamma   90.00
#
_symmetry.space_group_name_H-M   'P 1'
#
loop_
_entity.id
_entity.type
_entity.pdbx_description
1 polymer ?
#
loop_
_entity_poly.entity_id
_entity_poly.type
_entity_poly.pdbx_seq_one_letter_code
_entity_poly.pdbx_strand_id
1 'polypeptide(L)'
;MTKGELSEIFTKFGEETRAWAISNAIVRARSIKPIETTTDLAKIVLAIGGKSKKVFQALRIAVNDELNSILEALPKALGLLKENGRLCVISFHSLEDRIVKKKFLEFEEKGMGRIITKKPIIPTEDEIEGNKRARSAKLRIFSAKGGSALG
;
A
#
# COMPACT_ATOMS: atom_id res chain seq x y z
N MET A 1 5.66 -19.24 7.80
CA MET A 1 6.49 -18.49 6.82
C MET A 1 7.95 -18.88 6.92
N THR A 2 8.58 -19.29 5.83
CA THR A 2 10.01 -19.59 5.74
C THR A 2 10.85 -18.31 5.77
N LYS A 3 12.18 -18.43 5.89
CA LYS A 3 13.10 -17.29 5.80
C LYS A 3 12.99 -16.58 4.44
N GLY A 4 12.85 -17.35 3.36
CA GLY A 4 12.71 -16.83 2.01
C GLY A 4 11.45 -16.00 1.84
N GLU A 5 10.31 -16.56 2.26
CA GLU A 5 9.00 -15.88 2.21
C GLU A 5 9.00 -14.56 2.99
N LEU A 6 9.56 -14.56 4.22
CA LEU A 6 9.68 -13.34 5.03
C LEU A 6 10.56 -12.31 4.33
N SER A 7 11.68 -12.73 3.74
CA SER A 7 12.59 -11.82 3.05
C SER A 7 11.93 -11.21 1.83
N GLU A 8 11.16 -12.00 1.08
CA GLU A 8 10.40 -11.52 -0.07
C GLU A 8 9.37 -10.47 0.35
N ILE A 9 8.58 -10.74 1.40
CA ILE A 9 7.58 -9.79 1.91
C ILE A 9 8.22 -8.50 2.39
N PHE A 10 9.29 -8.56 3.18
CA PHE A 10 9.95 -7.35 3.69
C PHE A 10 10.60 -6.54 2.56
N THR A 11 11.13 -7.21 1.54
CA THR A 11 11.67 -6.54 0.35
C THR A 11 10.55 -5.88 -0.45
N LYS A 12 9.52 -6.64 -0.81
CA LYS A 12 8.47 -6.24 -1.74
C LYS A 12 7.49 -5.24 -1.13
N PHE A 13 7.04 -5.50 0.10
CA PHE A 13 5.98 -4.71 0.75
C PHE A 13 6.52 -3.73 1.80
N GLY A 14 7.70 -3.99 2.37
CA GLY A 14 8.34 -3.09 3.32
C GLY A 14 9.33 -2.12 2.68
N GLU A 15 9.75 -2.35 1.43
CA GLU A 15 10.89 -1.66 0.79
C GLU A 15 12.12 -1.64 1.74
N GLU A 16 12.36 -2.75 2.47
CA GLU A 16 13.38 -2.88 3.53
C GLU A 16 14.67 -3.50 2.98
N THR A 17 15.78 -2.75 3.03
CA THR A 17 17.06 -3.17 2.46
C THR A 17 17.74 -4.26 3.28
N ARG A 18 17.41 -4.38 4.57
CA ARG A 18 17.93 -5.43 5.47
C ARG A 18 16.99 -6.66 5.54
N ALA A 19 16.10 -6.84 4.58
CA ALA A 19 15.07 -7.89 4.58
C ALA A 19 15.62 -9.30 4.89
N TRP A 20 16.74 -9.68 4.27
CA TRP A 20 17.36 -10.99 4.51
C TRP A 20 17.86 -11.16 5.95
N ALA A 21 18.58 -10.16 6.47
CA ALA A 21 19.10 -10.17 7.84
C ALA A 21 17.97 -10.18 8.88
N ILE A 22 16.92 -9.39 8.65
CA ILE A 22 15.70 -9.36 9.47
C ILE A 22 15.02 -10.72 9.47
N SER A 23 14.84 -11.32 8.30
CA SER A 23 14.20 -12.63 8.18
C SER A 23 15.00 -13.71 8.91
N ASN A 24 16.34 -13.68 8.80
CA ASN A 24 17.20 -14.59 9.53
C ASN A 24 17.08 -14.41 11.06
N ALA A 25 17.09 -13.16 11.53
CA ALA A 25 16.95 -12.84 12.96
C ALA A 25 15.59 -13.29 13.51
N ILE A 26 14.50 -13.09 12.77
CA ILE A 26 13.15 -13.54 13.14
C ILE A 26 13.08 -15.07 13.20
N VAL A 27 13.61 -15.77 12.18
CA VAL A 27 13.60 -17.24 12.15
C VAL A 27 14.43 -17.84 13.28
N ARG A 28 15.57 -17.23 13.61
CA ARG A 28 16.40 -17.64 14.75
C ARG A 28 15.74 -17.36 16.09
N ALA A 29 15.12 -16.19 16.25
CA ALA A 29 14.45 -15.84 17.49
C ALA A 29 13.27 -16.79 17.76
N ARG A 30 12.43 -17.04 16.74
CA ARG A 30 11.26 -17.92 16.89
C ARG A 30 11.61 -19.40 17.12
N SER A 31 12.80 -19.86 16.72
CA SER A 31 13.25 -21.23 17.00
C SER A 31 13.66 -21.42 18.46
N ILE A 32 13.92 -20.33 19.18
CA ILE A 32 14.25 -20.34 20.61
C ILE A 32 12.98 -20.13 21.44
N LYS A 33 12.19 -19.10 21.10
CA LYS A 33 10.93 -18.78 21.78
C LYS A 33 9.92 -18.18 20.79
N PRO A 34 8.63 -18.53 20.85
CA PRO A 34 7.59 -17.86 20.07
C PRO A 34 7.63 -16.34 20.20
N ILE A 35 7.35 -15.64 19.09
CA ILE A 35 7.22 -14.18 19.04
C ILE A 35 5.73 -13.87 19.19
N GLU A 36 5.31 -13.35 20.34
CA GLU A 36 3.89 -13.21 20.68
C GLU A 36 3.42 -11.76 20.63
N THR A 37 4.33 -10.80 20.87
CA THR A 37 3.98 -9.38 20.92
C THR A 37 4.64 -8.57 19.82
N THR A 38 4.02 -7.45 19.47
CA THR A 38 4.60 -6.45 18.56
C THR A 38 5.91 -5.89 19.11
N THR A 39 6.02 -5.76 20.43
CA THR A 39 7.26 -5.35 21.09
C THR A 39 8.40 -6.36 20.93
N ASP A 40 8.12 -7.66 20.93
CA ASP A 40 9.15 -8.68 20.71
C ASP A 40 9.72 -8.59 19.30
N LEU A 41 8.82 -8.54 18.30
CA LEU A 41 9.22 -8.39 16.91
C LEU A 41 10.00 -7.09 16.69
N ALA A 42 9.53 -5.97 17.27
CA ALA A 42 10.21 -4.69 17.16
C ALA A 42 11.63 -4.75 17.73
N LYS A 43 11.83 -5.37 18.89
CA LYS A 43 13.16 -5.54 19.51
C LYS A 43 14.10 -6.34 18.61
N ILE A 44 13.64 -7.45 18.04
CA ILE A 44 14.44 -8.27 17.12
C ILE A 44 14.89 -7.45 15.90
N VAL A 45 13.95 -6.72 15.28
CA VAL A 45 14.25 -5.91 14.10
C VAL A 45 15.22 -4.77 14.42
N LEU A 46 15.01 -4.08 15.55
CA LEU A 46 15.85 -2.95 15.97
C LEU A 46 17.25 -3.39 16.38
N ALA A 47 17.41 -4.57 17.01
CA ALA A 47 18.71 -5.09 17.45
C ALA A 47 19.72 -5.30 16.31
N ILE A 48 19.23 -5.47 15.08
CA ILE A 48 20.05 -5.60 13.87
C ILE A 48 19.99 -4.35 12.98
N GLY A 49 19.50 -3.23 13.50
CA GLY A 49 19.38 -1.95 12.82
C GLY A 49 18.37 -1.92 11.66
N GLY A 50 17.36 -2.79 11.68
CA GLY A 50 16.23 -2.74 10.75
C GLY A 50 15.19 -1.68 11.16
N LYS A 51 14.28 -1.34 10.24
CA LYS A 51 13.18 -0.40 10.54
C LYS A 51 11.90 -1.17 10.86
N SER A 52 11.57 -1.27 12.16
CA SER A 52 10.37 -1.98 12.62
C SER A 52 9.09 -1.54 11.89
N LYS A 53 8.91 -0.24 11.66
CA LYS A 53 7.75 0.30 10.91
C LYS A 53 7.58 -0.32 9.51
N LYS A 54 8.68 -0.54 8.77
CA LYS A 54 8.65 -1.17 7.43
C LYS A 54 8.26 -2.65 7.51
N VAL A 55 8.78 -3.36 8.52
CA VAL A 55 8.44 -4.76 8.78
C VAL A 55 6.96 -4.91 9.13
N PHE A 56 6.44 -4.09 10.04
CA PHE A 56 5.01 -4.09 10.37
C PHE A 56 4.14 -3.74 9.18
N GLN A 57 4.53 -2.75 8.38
CA GLN A 57 3.82 -2.42 7.15
C GLN A 57 3.78 -3.61 6.19
N ALA A 58 4.91 -4.27 5.96
CA ALA A 58 5.01 -5.41 5.06
C ALA A 58 4.13 -6.58 5.51
N LEU A 59 4.15 -6.90 6.81
CA LEU A 59 3.30 -7.94 7.38
C LEU A 59 1.81 -7.58 7.27
N ARG A 60 1.45 -6.33 7.58
CA ARG A 60 0.07 -5.85 7.46
C ARG A 60 -0.45 -6.00 6.02
N ILE A 61 0.36 -5.58 5.04
CA ILE A 61 0.04 -5.74 3.62
C ILE A 61 -0.12 -7.22 3.24
N ALA A 62 0.83 -8.07 3.66
CA ALA A 62 0.85 -9.49 3.30
C ALA A 62 -0.31 -10.28 3.92
N VAL A 63 -0.64 -10.00 5.19
CA VAL A 63 -1.69 -10.73 5.92
C VAL A 63 -3.09 -10.36 5.42
N ASN A 64 -3.30 -9.09 5.08
CA ASN A 64 -4.61 -8.60 4.63
C ASN A 64 -4.76 -8.58 3.09
N ASP A 65 -3.76 -9.06 2.34
CA ASP A 65 -3.70 -9.01 0.88
C ASP A 65 -4.11 -7.65 0.28
N GLU A 66 -3.64 -6.56 0.90
CA GLU A 66 -4.19 -5.22 0.69
C GLU A 66 -3.99 -4.72 -0.74
N LEU A 67 -2.83 -5.04 -1.34
CA LEU A 67 -2.49 -4.56 -2.68
C LEU A 67 -3.34 -5.24 -3.76
N ASN A 68 -3.61 -6.54 -3.63
CA ASN A 68 -4.49 -7.25 -4.55
C ASN A 68 -5.93 -6.75 -4.42
N SER A 69 -6.39 -6.51 -3.19
CA SER A 69 -7.70 -5.91 -2.94
C SER A 69 -7.89 -4.59 -3.69
N ILE A 70 -6.87 -3.73 -3.72
CA ILE A 70 -6.88 -2.48 -4.50
C ILE A 70 -6.92 -2.77 -6.01
N LEU A 71 -6.07 -3.70 -6.48
CA LEU A 71 -6.00 -4.06 -7.90
C LEU A 71 -7.34 -4.58 -8.44
N GLU A 72 -8.08 -5.34 -7.64
CA GLU A 72 -9.40 -5.85 -8.01
C GLU A 72 -10.51 -4.82 -7.86
N ALA A 73 -10.44 -3.97 -6.83
CA ALA A 73 -11.48 -3.00 -6.54
C ALA A 73 -11.53 -1.85 -7.56
N LEU A 74 -10.37 -1.37 -8.05
CA LEU A 74 -10.32 -0.19 -8.92
C LEU A 74 -11.11 -0.37 -10.23
N PRO A 75 -10.98 -1.47 -11.00
CA PRO A 75 -11.76 -1.66 -12.22
C PRO A 75 -13.26 -1.82 -11.93
N LYS A 76 -13.61 -2.56 -10.87
CA LYS A 76 -15.00 -2.74 -10.44
C LYS A 76 -15.64 -1.40 -10.06
N ALA A 77 -14.95 -0.61 -9.25
CA ALA A 77 -15.41 0.71 -8.83
C ALA A 77 -15.59 1.66 -10.02
N LEU A 78 -14.66 1.66 -10.98
CA LEU A 78 -14.79 2.46 -12.20
C LEU A 78 -16.01 2.03 -13.04
N GLY A 79 -16.24 0.72 -13.19
CA GLY A 79 -17.36 0.18 -13.96
C GLY A 79 -18.75 0.51 -13.40
N LEU A 80 -18.84 0.92 -12.13
CA LEU A 80 -20.09 1.35 -11.50
C LEU A 80 -20.41 2.83 -11.73
N LEU A 81 -19.46 3.61 -12.26
CA LEU A 81 -19.62 5.05 -12.43
C LEU A 81 -20.34 5.39 -13.74
N LYS A 82 -21.30 6.33 -13.64
CA LYS A 82 -21.90 6.98 -14.81
C LYS A 82 -20.89 7.91 -15.48
N GLU A 83 -21.26 8.43 -16.65
CA GLU A 83 -20.50 9.49 -17.31
C GLU A 83 -20.19 10.65 -16.36
N ASN A 84 -18.94 11.12 -16.38
CA ASN A 84 -18.42 12.15 -15.49
C ASN A 84 -18.42 11.79 -13.98
N GLY A 85 -18.78 10.55 -13.63
CA GLY A 85 -18.60 10.02 -12.28
C GLY A 85 -17.13 10.03 -11.88
N ARG A 86 -16.85 10.28 -10.59
CA ARG A 86 -15.48 10.43 -10.08
C ARG A 86 -15.10 9.28 -9.17
N LEU A 87 -13.99 8.64 -9.48
CA LEU A 87 -13.31 7.69 -8.60
C LEU A 87 -12.23 8.45 -7.81
N CYS A 88 -12.48 8.63 -6.52
CA CYS A 88 -11.56 9.26 -5.58
C CYS A 88 -10.89 8.18 -4.73
N VAL A 89 -9.56 8.13 -4.73
CA VAL A 89 -8.80 7.12 -3.99
C VAL A 89 -7.77 7.81 -3.10
N ILE A 90 -7.81 7.50 -1.81
CA ILE A 90 -6.84 7.97 -0.81
C ILE A 90 -5.93 6.80 -0.46
N SER A 91 -4.61 7.00 -0.61
CA SER A 91 -3.58 6.02 -0.25
C SER A 91 -2.69 6.59 0.85
N PHE A 92 -2.20 5.73 1.74
CA PHE A 92 -1.38 6.13 2.89
C PHE A 92 0.09 5.76 2.74
N HIS A 93 0.45 4.96 1.73
CA HIS A 93 1.85 4.64 1.47
C HIS A 93 2.21 4.54 -0.03
N SER A 94 3.52 4.50 -0.29
CA SER A 94 4.13 4.53 -1.64
C SER A 94 3.60 3.43 -2.56
N LEU A 95 3.50 2.20 -2.06
CA LEU A 95 3.04 1.05 -2.84
C LEU A 95 1.60 1.19 -3.33
N GLU A 96 0.67 1.57 -2.45
CA GLU A 96 -0.73 1.85 -2.81
C GLU A 96 -0.82 2.97 -3.85
N ASP A 97 -0.20 4.12 -3.58
CA ASP A 97 -0.22 5.28 -4.50
C ASP A 97 0.30 4.91 -5.89
N ARG A 98 1.36 4.09 -5.93
CA ARG A 98 1.95 3.60 -7.17
C ARG A 98 1.00 2.70 -7.95
N ILE A 99 0.26 1.81 -7.28
CA ILE A 99 -0.77 0.96 -7.90
C ILE A 99 -1.89 1.83 -8.48
N VAL A 100 -2.43 2.76 -7.67
CA VAL A 100 -3.51 3.65 -8.10
C VAL A 100 -3.09 4.49 -9.30
N LYS A 101 -1.89 5.09 -9.25
CA LYS A 101 -1.32 5.86 -10.36
C LYS A 101 -1.24 5.00 -11.63
N LYS A 102 -0.67 3.80 -11.54
CA LYS A 102 -0.52 2.90 -12.70
C LYS A 102 -1.88 2.50 -13.29
N LYS A 103 -2.86 2.17 -12.45
CA LYS A 103 -4.20 1.81 -12.93
C LYS A 103 -4.93 2.99 -13.56
N PHE A 104 -4.81 4.19 -13.02
CA PHE A 104 -5.43 5.37 -13.62
C PHE A 104 -4.82 5.70 -15.00
N LEU A 105 -3.50 5.53 -15.16
CA LEU A 105 -2.85 5.66 -16.47
C LEU A 105 -3.37 4.60 -17.46
N GLU A 106 -3.45 3.34 -17.04
CA GLU A 106 -4.01 2.26 -17.85
C GLU A 106 -5.47 2.54 -18.27
N PHE A 107 -6.30 3.07 -17.37
CA PHE A 107 -7.69 3.43 -17.68
C PHE A 107 -7.78 4.57 -18.70
N GLU A 108 -6.92 5.58 -18.57
CA GLU A 108 -6.86 6.71 -19.51
C GLU A 108 -6.38 6.25 -20.90
N GLU A 109 -5.33 5.42 -20.96
CA GLU A 109 -4.83 4.80 -22.20
C GLU A 109 -5.90 3.95 -22.89
N LYS A 110 -6.75 3.27 -22.12
CA LYS A 110 -7.91 2.51 -22.62
C LYS A 110 -9.12 3.37 -22.96
N GLY A 111 -9.04 4.70 -22.83
CA GLY A 111 -10.13 5.61 -23.15
C GLY A 111 -11.32 5.56 -22.18
N MET A 112 -11.15 4.96 -21.00
CA MET A 112 -12.21 4.78 -19.99
C MET A 112 -12.54 6.07 -19.22
N GLY A 113 -11.81 7.16 -19.48
CA GLY A 113 -11.91 8.39 -18.73
C GLY A 113 -10.65 9.22 -18.82
N ARG A 114 -10.47 10.12 -17.86
CA ARG A 114 -9.29 10.97 -17.76
C ARG A 114 -8.84 11.15 -16.31
N ILE A 115 -7.54 11.30 -16.13
CA ILE A 115 -6.92 11.64 -14.86
C ILE A 115 -7.21 13.11 -14.56
N ILE A 116 -7.81 13.38 -13.40
CA ILE A 116 -8.08 14.75 -12.94
C ILE A 116 -6.88 15.32 -12.18
N THR A 117 -6.23 14.49 -11.36
CA THR A 117 -5.09 14.90 -10.54
C THR A 117 -3.78 14.31 -11.08
N LYS A 118 -3.03 15.07 -11.88
CA LYS A 118 -1.71 14.64 -12.41
C LYS A 118 -0.70 14.36 -11.28
N LYS A 119 -0.71 15.18 -10.24
CA LYS A 119 0.01 14.98 -8.98
C LYS A 119 -1.02 14.66 -7.88
N PRO A 120 -0.69 13.79 -6.91
CA PRO A 120 -1.59 13.52 -5.81
C PRO A 120 -1.84 14.79 -5.00
N ILE A 121 -3.08 14.97 -4.54
CA ILE A 121 -3.42 16.00 -3.55
C ILE A 121 -2.94 15.48 -2.19
N ILE A 122 -2.19 16.31 -1.48
CA ILE A 122 -1.64 16.01 -0.15
C ILE A 122 -2.30 16.90 0.91
N PRO A 123 -2.37 16.44 2.17
CA PRO A 123 -2.86 17.25 3.27
C PRO A 123 -2.10 18.56 3.44
N THR A 124 -2.78 19.59 3.94
CA THR A 124 -2.15 20.83 4.39
C THR A 124 -1.47 20.65 5.75
N GLU A 125 -0.65 21.62 6.16
CA GLU A 125 0.00 21.60 7.48
C GLU A 125 -1.05 21.62 8.61
N ASP A 126 -2.07 22.48 8.51
CA ASP A 126 -3.19 22.55 9.45
C ASP A 126 -3.93 21.21 9.57
N GLU A 127 -4.15 20.51 8.46
CA GLU A 127 -4.80 19.19 8.46
C GLU A 127 -3.93 18.15 9.19
N ILE A 128 -2.61 18.21 9.01
CA ILE A 128 -1.67 17.29 9.69
C ILE A 128 -1.60 17.58 11.19
N GLU A 129 -1.68 18.85 11.59
CA GLU A 129 -1.70 19.24 12.99
C GLU A 129 -2.99 18.75 13.68
N GLY A 130 -4.14 18.97 13.06
CA GLY A 130 -5.43 18.47 13.53
C GLY A 130 -5.60 16.95 13.42
N ASN A 131 -4.89 16.31 12.48
CA ASN A 131 -4.94 14.87 12.25
C ASN A 131 -3.58 14.32 11.79
N LYS A 132 -2.74 13.92 12.75
CA LYS A 132 -1.42 13.32 12.48
C LYS A 132 -1.47 12.08 11.56
N ARG A 133 -2.61 11.38 11.46
CA ARG A 133 -2.78 10.22 10.57
C ARG A 133 -2.90 10.63 9.11
N ALA A 134 -3.31 11.87 8.82
CA ALA A 134 -3.43 12.40 7.47
C ALA A 134 -2.06 12.57 6.80
N ARG A 135 -0.97 12.79 7.56
CA ARG A 135 0.39 13.11 7.05
C ARG A 135 0.85 12.36 5.80
N SER A 136 0.52 11.08 5.67
CA SER A 136 0.99 10.24 4.55
C SER A 136 -0.04 10.07 3.41
N ALA A 137 -1.25 10.63 3.60
CA ALA A 137 -2.37 10.53 2.68
C ALA A 137 -2.04 11.18 1.32
N LYS A 138 -2.47 10.51 0.26
CA LYS A 138 -2.37 10.97 -1.12
C LYS A 138 -3.69 10.67 -1.81
N LEU A 139 -4.39 11.73 -2.20
CA LEU A 139 -5.64 11.64 -2.94
C LEU A 139 -5.36 11.70 -4.45
N ARG A 140 -5.92 10.74 -5.19
CA ARG A 140 -5.97 10.76 -6.67
C ARG A 140 -7.41 10.66 -7.14
N ILE A 141 -7.71 11.37 -8.23
CA ILE A 141 -9.05 11.45 -8.81
C ILE A 141 -9.01 11.08 -10.30
N PHE A 142 -9.90 10.18 -10.69
CA PHE A 142 -10.16 9.80 -12.07
C PHE A 142 -11.62 10.12 -12.41
N SER A 143 -11.87 10.65 -13.61
CA SER A 143 -13.21 10.91 -14.11
C SER A 143 -13.56 9.87 -15.17
N ALA A 144 -14.63 9.11 -14.95
CA ALA A 144 -15.12 8.14 -15.91
C ALA A 144 -15.67 8.82 -17.17
N LYS A 145 -15.32 8.27 -18.34
CA LYS A 145 -16.06 8.51 -19.58
C LYS A 145 -17.21 7.51 -19.56
N GLY A 146 -18.45 7.99 -19.71
CA GLY A 146 -19.64 7.14 -19.56
C GLY A 146 -19.55 5.88 -20.39
N GLY A 147 -19.80 4.73 -19.77
CA GLY A 147 -19.91 3.47 -20.47
C GLY A 147 -21.36 3.09 -20.71
N SER A 148 -21.81 3.13 -21.97
CA SER A 148 -22.75 2.12 -22.50
C SER A 148 -21.96 0.91 -23.01
N ALA A 149 -21.00 0.42 -22.21
CA ALA A 149 -20.05 -0.61 -22.64
C ALA A 149 -19.90 -1.72 -21.58
N LEU A 150 -21.03 -2.20 -21.08
CA LEU A 150 -21.22 -3.53 -20.49
C LEU A 150 -22.66 -3.95 -20.84
N GLY A 151 -22.86 -4.28 -22.12
CA GLY A 151 -24.06 -4.90 -22.67
C GLY A 151 -23.64 -5.99 -23.64
#